data_AF-A0ABD0N1R5-F1
#
_entry.id   AF-A0ABD0N1R5-F1
#
_cell.length_a   1.000
_cell.length_b   1.000
_cell.length_c   1.000
_cell.angle_alpha   90.00
_cell.angle_beta   90.00
_cell.angle_gamma   90.00
#
_symmetry.space_group_name_H-M   'P 1'
#
loop_
_entity.id
_entity.type
_entity.pdbx_description
1 polymer ?
#
loop_
_entity_poly.entity_id
_entity_poly.type
_entity_poly.pdbx_seq_one_letter_code
_entity_poly.pdbx_strand_id
1 'polypeptide(L)'
;KKKPEPEVENAHPSEYEKIAFQYGITDLRGMLKRLKKMKVVEPKASEAFLRRLESAYSVNKGKKIVLSVEVADPNAEVKWLKNGQEIKTSA
;
A
#
# COMPACT_ATOMS: atom_id res chain seq x y z
N LYS A 1 29.18 -21.68 13.09
CA LYS A 1 29.69 -20.79 12.02
C LYS A 1 28.52 -19.94 11.52
N LYS A 2 28.38 -18.72 12.02
CA LYS A 2 27.27 -17.80 11.71
C LYS A 2 27.57 -17.13 10.37
N LYS A 3 26.72 -17.31 9.37
CA LYS A 3 26.85 -16.65 8.06
C LYS A 3 26.64 -15.15 8.31
N PRO A 4 27.54 -14.25 7.88
CA PRO A 4 27.32 -12.82 8.05
C PRO A 4 26.11 -12.42 7.19
N GLU A 5 25.10 -11.82 7.82
CA GLU A 5 23.98 -11.20 7.13
C GLU A 5 24.49 -9.93 6.44
N PRO A 6 24.14 -9.67 5.17
CA PRO A 6 24.68 -8.53 4.46
C PRO A 6 23.95 -7.25 4.90
N GLU A 7 24.71 -6.32 5.46
CA GLU A 7 24.32 -4.94 5.79
C GLU A 7 24.10 -4.09 4.51
N VAL A 8 23.26 -4.57 3.60
CA VAL A 8 22.95 -3.85 2.36
C VAL A 8 22.24 -2.54 2.66
N GLU A 9 21.48 -2.45 3.75
CA GLU A 9 20.59 -1.33 4.04
C GLU A 9 21.31 0.02 4.32
N ASN A 10 22.59 -0.01 4.69
CA ASN A 10 23.38 1.20 5.02
C ASN A 10 24.64 1.40 4.17
N ALA A 11 24.81 0.61 3.10
CA ALA A 11 25.98 0.74 2.23
C ALA A 11 25.93 2.06 1.43
N HIS A 12 27.11 2.63 1.13
CA HIS A 12 27.21 3.76 0.20
C HIS A 12 26.72 3.32 -1.19
N PRO A 13 26.01 4.16 -1.96
CA PRO A 13 25.52 3.86 -3.32
C PRO A 13 26.53 3.16 -4.24
N SER A 14 27.82 3.47 -4.08
CA SER A 14 28.93 2.88 -4.85
C SER A 14 29.30 1.44 -4.46
N GLU A 15 28.95 0.97 -3.25
CA GLU A 15 29.30 -0.37 -2.76
C GLU A 15 28.24 -1.42 -3.10
N TYR A 16 27.00 -1.02 -3.36
CA TYR A 16 25.93 -1.96 -3.72
C TYR A 16 26.26 -2.81 -4.95
N GLU A 17 26.88 -2.21 -5.98
CA GLU A 17 27.26 -2.95 -7.19
C GLU A 17 28.30 -4.03 -6.88
N LYS A 18 29.32 -3.73 -6.07
CA LYS A 18 30.37 -4.69 -5.68
C LYS A 18 29.77 -5.86 -4.88
N ILE A 19 28.93 -5.54 -3.91
CA ILE A 19 28.24 -6.52 -3.08
C ILE A 19 27.34 -7.39 -3.97
N ALA A 20 26.54 -6.77 -4.84
CA ALA A 20 25.65 -7.49 -5.77
C ALA A 20 26.42 -8.49 -6.64
N PHE A 21 27.54 -8.10 -7.25
CA PHE A 21 28.37 -9.00 -8.05
C PHE A 21 28.96 -10.16 -7.24
N GLN A 22 29.41 -9.91 -6.00
CA GLN A 22 29.95 -10.96 -5.12
C GLN A 22 28.91 -12.04 -4.82
N TYR A 23 27.63 -11.67 -4.75
CA TYR A 23 26.52 -12.59 -4.54
C TYR A 23 25.87 -13.08 -5.85
N GLY A 24 26.48 -12.81 -7.02
CA GLY A 24 26.00 -13.28 -8.32
C GLY A 24 24.83 -12.48 -8.92
N ILE A 25 24.51 -11.32 -8.35
CA ILE A 25 23.50 -10.39 -8.88
C ILE A 25 24.15 -9.52 -9.95
N THR A 26 23.89 -9.84 -11.21
CA THR A 26 24.48 -9.17 -12.38
C THR A 26 23.71 -7.94 -12.83
N ASP A 27 22.41 -7.86 -12.56
CA ASP A 27 21.53 -6.73 -12.92
C ASP A 27 20.92 -6.05 -11.69
N LEU A 28 21.76 -5.47 -10.84
CA LEU A 28 21.32 -4.70 -9.68
C LEU A 28 20.45 -3.49 -10.09
N ARG A 29 20.86 -2.76 -11.13
CA ARG A 29 20.15 -1.54 -11.58
C ARG A 29 18.73 -1.86 -12.07
N GLY A 30 18.57 -2.88 -12.90
CA GLY A 30 17.26 -3.31 -13.38
C GLY A 30 16.41 -3.90 -12.26
N MET A 31 17.01 -4.57 -11.28
CA MET A 31 16.31 -5.03 -10.07
C MET A 31 15.80 -3.85 -9.22
N LEU A 32 16.64 -2.86 -8.91
CA LEU A 32 16.25 -1.65 -8.18
C LEU A 32 15.13 -0.88 -8.90
N LYS A 33 15.19 -0.80 -10.24
CA LYS A 33 14.14 -0.18 -11.06
C LYS A 33 12.80 -0.93 -10.97
N ARG A 34 12.83 -2.27 -10.95
CA ARG A 34 11.64 -3.13 -10.76
C ARG A 34 11.05 -2.95 -9.36
N LEU A 35 11.90 -2.95 -8.31
CA LEU A 35 11.49 -2.72 -6.93
C LEU A 35 10.86 -1.33 -6.74
N LYS A 36 11.41 -0.29 -7.37
CA LYS A 36 10.82 1.06 -7.35
C LYS A 36 9.42 1.07 -8.00
N LYS A 37 9.23 0.36 -9.12
CA LYS A 37 7.91 0.24 -9.77
C LYS A 37 6.89 -0.52 -8.90
N MET A 38 7.33 -1.53 -8.14
CA MET A 38 6.46 -2.23 -7.20
C MET A 38 6.01 -1.34 -6.04
N LYS A 39 6.90 -0.50 -5.48
CA LYS A 39 6.52 0.49 -4.44
C LYS A 39 5.59 1.59 -4.97
N VAL A 40 5.63 1.89 -6.27
CA VAL A 40 4.76 2.88 -6.94
C VAL A 40 3.36 2.30 -7.24
N VAL A 41 3.03 1.10 -6.76
CA VAL A 41 1.64 0.76 -6.48
C VAL A 41 1.25 1.41 -5.15
N GLU A 42 1.35 2.74 -5.08
CA GLU A 42 0.40 3.46 -4.25
C GLU A 42 -0.97 2.99 -4.73
N PRO A 43 -1.89 2.57 -3.84
CA PRO A 43 -3.18 2.04 -4.24
C PRO A 43 -3.81 3.08 -5.15
N LYS A 44 -3.76 2.78 -6.45
CA LYS A 44 -4.26 3.62 -7.54
C LYS A 44 -5.60 4.10 -7.03
N ALA A 45 -5.80 5.41 -7.01
CA ALA A 45 -7.07 5.94 -6.63
C ALA A 45 -8.12 5.31 -7.57
N SER A 46 -8.74 4.21 -7.13
CA SER A 46 -9.84 3.51 -7.78
C SER A 46 -10.81 4.55 -8.34
N GLU A 47 -10.84 4.68 -9.67
CA GLU A 47 -11.76 5.56 -10.42
C GLU A 47 -13.23 5.29 -10.06
N ALA A 48 -13.53 4.13 -9.48
CA ALA A 48 -14.85 3.76 -8.99
C ALA A 48 -15.42 4.74 -7.93
N PHE A 49 -14.57 5.40 -7.13
CA PHE A 49 -15.01 6.34 -6.10
C PHE A 49 -14.64 7.77 -6.47
N LEU A 50 -15.65 8.58 -6.79
CA LEU A 50 -15.55 10.03 -6.94
C LEU A 50 -15.19 10.69 -5.59
N ARG A 51 -15.80 10.19 -4.51
CA ARG A 51 -15.51 10.64 -3.14
C ARG A 51 -15.28 9.45 -2.22
N ARG A 52 -14.16 9.50 -1.50
CA ARG A 52 -13.71 8.45 -0.58
C ARG A 52 -13.97 8.83 0.86
N LEU A 53 -13.93 7.80 1.71
CA LEU A 53 -13.79 7.99 3.15
C LEU A 53 -12.40 8.55 3.48
N GLU A 54 -12.34 9.40 4.48
CA GLU A 54 -11.09 9.87 5.07
C GLU A 54 -10.40 8.74 5.84
N SER A 55 -9.08 8.85 5.98
CA SER A 55 -8.27 7.86 6.70
C SER A 55 -8.60 7.77 8.18
N ALA A 56 -9.13 8.85 8.77
CA ALA A 56 -9.50 8.90 10.18
C ALA A 56 -10.72 9.79 10.38
N TYR A 57 -11.62 9.34 11.26
CA TYR A 57 -12.76 10.12 11.74
C TYR A 57 -12.73 10.14 13.26
N SER A 58 -12.98 11.31 13.87
CA SER A 58 -13.11 11.45 15.31
C SER A 58 -14.56 11.77 15.66
N VAL A 59 -15.15 10.96 16.54
CA VAL A 59 -16.50 11.19 17.07
C VAL A 59 -16.55 10.95 18.56
N ASN A 60 -17.35 11.78 19.24
CA ASN A 60 -17.57 11.61 20.67
C ASN A 60 -18.43 10.37 20.91
N LYS A 61 -18.11 9.63 21.97
CA LYS A 61 -18.87 8.45 22.39
C LYS A 61 -20.35 8.83 22.57
N GLY A 62 -21.25 8.04 21.97
CA GLY A 62 -22.69 8.27 22.01
C GLY A 62 -23.22 9.23 20.93
N LYS A 63 -22.37 9.87 20.12
CA LYS A 63 -22.81 10.67 18.97
C LYS A 63 -22.92 9.82 17.71
N LYS A 64 -23.89 10.15 16.86
CA LYS A 64 -24.05 9.55 15.53
C LYS A 64 -22.99 10.09 14.58
N ILE A 65 -22.36 9.21 13.80
CA ILE A 65 -21.50 9.54 12.67
C ILE A 65 -22.22 9.20 11.37
N VAL A 66 -22.00 9.99 10.32
CA VAL A 66 -22.42 9.68 8.95
C VAL A 66 -21.16 9.56 8.11
N LEU A 67 -21.00 8.41 7.46
CA LEU A 67 -19.94 8.16 6.50
C LEU A 67 -20.58 8.18 5.10
N SER A 68 -19.99 8.93 4.17
CA SER A 68 -20.52 9.10 2.82
C SER A 68 -19.44 8.82 1.78
N VAL A 69 -19.79 8.06 0.75
CA VAL A 69 -18.96 7.82 -0.43
C VAL A 69 -19.77 8.19 -1.67
N GLU A 70 -19.10 8.66 -2.71
CA GLU A 70 -19.70 8.91 -4.01
C GLU A 70 -19.02 8.00 -5.02
N VAL A 71 -19.83 7.28 -5.80
CA VAL A 71 -19.35 6.35 -6.83
C VAL A 71 -19.54 6.96 -8.22
N ALA A 72 -18.64 6.63 -9.14
CA ALA A 72 -18.70 7.15 -10.51
C ALA A 72 -19.81 6.49 -11.33
N ASP A 73 -20.03 5.19 -11.11
CA ASP A 73 -21.08 4.42 -11.76
C ASP A 73 -22.31 4.35 -10.83
N PRO A 74 -23.47 4.89 -11.24
CA PRO A 74 -24.69 4.83 -10.45
C PRO A 74 -25.25 3.42 -10.27
N ASN A 75 -24.83 2.43 -11.08
CA ASN A 75 -25.23 1.03 -10.93
C ASN A 75 -24.23 0.20 -10.09
N ALA A 76 -23.14 0.82 -9.59
CA ALA A 76 -22.16 0.11 -8.80
C ALA A 76 -22.73 -0.29 -7.42
N GLU A 77 -22.51 -1.54 -7.03
CA GLU A 77 -22.86 -2.03 -5.71
C GLU A 77 -21.82 -1.58 -4.67
N VAL A 78 -22.28 -0.98 -3.57
CA VAL A 78 -21.42 -0.49 -2.47
C VAL A 78 -21.53 -1.43 -1.27
N LYS A 79 -20.39 -2.04 -0.90
CA LYS A 79 -20.26 -2.92 0.27
C LYS A 79 -19.52 -2.21 1.39
N TRP A 80 -20.13 -2.15 2.58
CA TRP A 80 -19.52 -1.54 3.76
C TRP A 80 -18.84 -2.62 4.62
N LEU A 81 -17.56 -2.41 4.95
CA LEU A 81 -16.81 -3.30 5.84
C LEU A 81 -16.28 -2.53 7.05
N LYS A 82 -16.43 -3.10 8.23
CA LYS A 82 -15.80 -2.62 9.47
C LYS A 82 -14.94 -3.74 10.04
N ASN A 83 -13.65 -3.46 10.21
CA ASN A 83 -12.65 -4.43 10.69
C ASN A 83 -12.66 -5.75 9.89
N GLY A 84 -12.89 -5.68 8.58
CA GLY A 84 -12.97 -6.85 7.70
C GLY A 84 -14.32 -7.58 7.70
N GLN A 85 -15.28 -7.19 8.53
CA GLN A 85 -16.62 -7.76 8.55
C GLN A 85 -17.61 -6.87 7.79
N GLU A 86 -18.41 -7.48 6.92
CA GLU A 86 -19.44 -6.78 6.18
C GLU A 86 -20.55 -6.28 7.12
N ILE A 87 -20.82 -4.98 7.07
CA ILE A 87 -21.96 -4.37 7.72
C ILE A 87 -23.13 -4.51 6.75
N LYS A 88 -24.10 -5.34 7.10
CA LYS A 88 -25.41 -5.29 6.45
C LYS A 88 -26.09 -4.00 6.87
N THR A 89 -26.57 -3.23 5.90
CA THR A 89 -27.57 -2.21 6.18
C THR A 89 -28.76 -2.92 6.79
N SER A 90 -28.98 -2.75 8.09
CA SER A 90 -30.25 -3.09 8.71
C SER A 90 -31.28 -2.14 8.11
N ALA A 91 -31.98 -2.63 7.08
CA ALA A 91 -33.23 -2.05 6.59
C ALA A 91 -34.31 -2.24 7.66
#